data_AF-A0A080Z5L1-F1
#
_entry.id   AF-A0A080Z5L1-F1
#
_cell.length_a   1.000
_cell.length_b   1.000
_cell.length_c   1.000
_cell.angle_alpha   90.00
_cell.angle_beta   90.00
_cell.angle_gamma   90.00
#
_symmetry.space_group_name_H-M   'P 1'
#
loop_
_entity.id
_entity.type
_entity.pdbx_description
1 polymer ?
#
loop_
_entity_poly.entity_id
_entity_poly.type
_entity_poly.pdbx_seq_one_letter_code
_entity_poly.pdbx_strand_id
1 'polypeptide(L)'
;MPNATQWTKEDGECLCQAYTNISEDGATSTDQTSDLFWNSMYTAYQLLSGNGATVRKADAFQTHWAGLIRPDVALFASALTSVQAEHRSGWSEEDNMAEAENCLTAKREQLNANTLKSFEDGKNRSERKLRIRPEAFRLMHCYKILKQSARFMRDVPTPRKRSRLSVNSMET
;
A
#
# COMPACT_ATOMS: atom_id res chain seq x y z
N MET A 1 18.36 0.84 25.30
CA MET A 1 17.59 1.76 24.44
C MET A 1 16.13 1.36 24.56
N PRO A 2 15.18 2.25 24.89
CA PRO A 2 13.77 1.89 24.80
C PRO A 2 13.45 1.54 23.34
N ASN A 3 12.72 0.44 23.13
CA ASN A 3 12.26 0.05 21.79
C ASN A 3 11.46 1.20 21.19
N ALA A 4 11.63 1.44 19.88
CA ALA A 4 10.80 2.40 19.17
C ALA A 4 9.32 2.02 19.37
N THR A 5 8.51 3.01 19.77
CA THR A 5 7.06 2.83 19.95
C THR A 5 6.47 2.19 18.70
N GLN A 6 5.79 1.06 18.86
CA GLN A 6 5.16 0.33 17.76
C GLN A 6 4.01 1.16 17.17
N TRP A 7 3.88 1.16 15.85
CA TRP A 7 2.75 1.77 15.14
C TRP A 7 1.47 0.99 15.40
N THR A 8 0.42 1.66 15.84
CA THR A 8 -0.89 1.02 16.06
C THR A 8 -1.78 1.11 14.83
N LYS A 9 -2.91 0.43 14.86
CA LYS A 9 -3.93 0.52 13.81
C LYS A 9 -4.51 1.92 13.71
N GLU A 10 -4.75 2.54 14.86
CA GLU A 10 -5.31 3.90 14.99
C GLU A 10 -4.34 4.95 14.44
N ASP A 11 -3.03 4.77 14.67
CA ASP A 11 -2.01 5.62 14.04
C ASP A 11 -2.11 5.57 12.50
N GLY A 12 -2.24 4.35 11.94
CA GLY A 12 -2.38 4.13 10.50
C GLY A 12 -3.66 4.73 9.91
N GLU A 13 -4.77 4.64 10.65
CA GLU A 13 -6.04 5.27 10.26
C GLU A 13 -5.94 6.79 10.25
N CYS A 14 -5.37 7.40 11.30
CA CYS A 14 -5.14 8.84 11.38
C CYS A 14 -4.22 9.33 10.26
N LEU A 15 -3.16 8.58 9.95
CA LEU A 15 -2.26 8.84 8.81
C LEU A 15 -3.00 8.87 7.48
N CYS A 16 -3.84 7.86 7.22
CA CYS A 16 -4.60 7.78 5.97
C CYS A 16 -5.64 8.89 5.87
N GLN A 17 -6.32 9.21 6.98
CA GLN A 17 -7.29 10.30 7.02
C GLN A 17 -6.64 11.67 6.81
N ALA A 18 -5.48 11.90 7.44
CA ALA A 18 -4.69 13.12 7.24
C ALA A 18 -4.28 13.28 5.77
N TYR A 19 -3.84 12.20 5.13
CA TYR A 19 -3.55 12.20 3.70
C TYR A 19 -4.78 12.59 2.89
N THR A 20 -5.92 11.91 3.08
CA THR A 20 -7.13 12.19 2.30
C THR A 20 -7.55 13.65 2.44
N ASN A 21 -7.58 14.17 3.68
CA ASN A 21 -7.95 15.55 3.96
C ASN A 21 -7.05 16.58 3.22
N ILE A 22 -5.73 16.38 3.21
CA ILE A 22 -4.80 17.31 2.54
C ILE A 22 -4.78 17.10 1.02
N SER A 23 -4.92 15.84 0.59
CA SER A 23 -4.77 15.48 -0.83
C SER A 23 -5.95 15.94 -1.70
N GLU A 24 -7.12 16.12 -1.08
CA GLU A 24 -8.39 16.47 -1.73
C GLU A 24 -8.83 17.90 -1.47
N ASP A 25 -8.13 18.62 -0.59
CA ASP A 25 -8.40 20.04 -0.35
C ASP A 25 -8.07 20.85 -1.62
N GLY A 26 -9.13 21.30 -2.31
CA GLY A 26 -9.02 22.08 -3.54
C GLY A 26 -8.38 23.46 -3.34
N ALA A 27 -8.28 23.95 -2.10
CA ALA A 27 -7.60 25.20 -1.79
C ALA A 27 -6.06 25.07 -1.80
N THR A 28 -5.52 23.88 -1.60
CA THR A 28 -4.07 23.58 -1.61
C THR A 28 -3.55 23.23 -3.00
N SER A 29 -4.06 23.92 -4.03
CA SER A 29 -3.77 23.72 -5.44
C SER A 29 -2.28 23.88 -5.81
N THR A 30 -1.76 22.82 -6.44
CA THR A 30 -0.71 22.72 -7.47
C THR A 30 0.73 23.20 -7.21
N ASP A 31 1.00 24.08 -6.25
CA ASP A 31 2.35 24.66 -6.03
C ASP A 31 2.91 24.47 -4.59
N GLN A 32 2.41 23.50 -3.83
CA GLN A 32 3.03 23.18 -2.55
C GLN A 32 4.35 22.44 -2.75
N THR A 33 5.43 22.98 -2.18
CA THR A 33 6.68 22.24 -2.04
C THR A 33 6.43 20.96 -1.24
N SER A 34 7.24 19.92 -1.48
CA SER A 34 7.10 18.65 -0.76
C SER A 34 7.06 18.85 0.76
N ASP A 35 7.83 19.81 1.27
CA ASP A 35 7.90 20.10 2.71
C ASP A 35 6.59 20.67 3.25
N LEU A 36 5.93 21.57 2.51
CA LEU A 36 4.62 22.11 2.91
C LEU A 36 3.57 21.01 2.96
N PHE A 37 3.56 20.11 1.97
CA PHE A 37 2.64 18.96 1.97
C PHE A 37 2.85 18.07 3.20
N TRP A 38 4.10 17.70 3.52
CA TRP A 38 4.41 16.87 4.68
C TRP A 38 4.07 17.55 6.00
N ASN A 39 4.35 18.86 6.12
CA ASN A 39 4.01 19.63 7.32
C ASN A 39 2.49 19.74 7.52
N SER A 40 1.72 19.98 6.46
CA SER A 40 0.26 20.00 6.51
C SER A 40 -0.30 18.63 6.89
N MET A 41 0.22 17.56 6.29
CA MET A 41 -0.21 16.19 6.59
C MET A 41 0.12 15.79 8.04
N TYR A 42 1.31 16.15 8.54
CA TYR A 42 1.69 15.94 9.93
C TYR A 42 0.82 16.74 10.90
N THR A 43 0.50 18.00 10.57
CA THR A 43 -0.39 18.85 11.39
C THR A 43 -1.80 18.24 11.47
N ALA A 44 -2.35 17.79 10.35
CA ALA A 44 -3.64 17.10 10.32
C ALA A 44 -3.62 15.80 11.12
N TYR A 45 -2.55 15.01 11.01
CA TYR A 45 -2.36 13.79 11.82
C TYR A 45 -2.36 14.09 13.32
N GLN A 46 -1.63 15.12 13.76
CA GLN A 46 -1.58 15.51 15.17
C GLN A 46 -2.96 15.93 15.70
N LEU A 47 -3.75 16.64 14.88
CA LEU A 47 -5.10 17.03 15.25
C LEU A 47 -6.05 15.82 15.39
N LEU A 48 -5.95 14.87 14.45
CA LEU A 48 -6.78 13.66 14.44
C LEU A 48 -6.44 12.69 15.58
N SER A 49 -5.14 12.58 15.90
CA SER A 49 -4.67 11.62 16.90
C SER A 49 -4.92 12.08 18.35
N GLY A 50 -5.24 13.37 18.54
CA GLY A 50 -5.60 13.97 19.83
C GLY A 50 -4.51 13.87 20.90
N ASN A 51 -4.87 14.14 22.16
CA ASN A 51 -3.95 14.09 23.31
C ASN A 51 -3.49 12.67 23.70
N GLY A 52 -4.05 11.62 23.06
CA GLY A 52 -3.71 10.22 23.31
C GLY A 52 -2.63 9.66 22.37
N ALA A 53 -2.25 10.41 21.33
CA ALA A 53 -1.24 9.98 20.38
C ALA A 53 0.14 10.00 21.02
N THR A 54 0.90 8.92 20.83
CA THR A 54 2.34 8.99 21.08
C THR A 54 2.93 10.04 20.17
N VAL A 55 3.59 11.06 20.74
CA VAL A 55 4.25 12.13 19.96
C VAL A 55 5.35 11.50 19.12
N ARG A 56 5.06 11.24 17.84
CA ARG A 56 6.02 10.71 16.87
C ARG A 56 6.69 11.85 16.15
N LYS A 57 7.98 11.71 15.84
CA LYS A 57 8.70 12.70 15.02
C LYS A 57 8.17 12.70 13.59
N ALA A 58 8.16 13.87 12.95
CA ALA A 58 7.76 14.03 11.55
C ALA A 58 8.51 13.06 10.60
N ASP A 59 9.81 12.84 10.82
CA ASP A 59 10.60 11.89 10.01
C ASP A 59 10.10 10.45 10.13
N ALA A 60 9.70 10.03 11.34
CA ALA A 60 9.18 8.69 11.56
C ALA A 60 7.81 8.52 10.86
N PHE A 61 6.99 9.56 10.93
CA PHE A 61 5.72 9.66 10.21
C PHE A 61 5.90 9.52 8.70
N GLN A 62 6.80 10.33 8.10
CA GLN A 62 7.05 10.30 6.67
C GLN A 62 7.63 8.95 6.22
N THR A 63 8.57 8.40 7.01
CA THR A 63 9.16 7.09 6.74
C THR A 63 8.12 5.97 6.80
N HIS A 64 7.21 6.00 7.77
CA HIS A 64 6.17 4.97 7.88
C HIS A 64 5.17 5.05 6.74
N TRP A 65 4.76 6.26 6.36
CA TRP A 65 3.89 6.45 5.20
C TRP A 65 4.55 5.98 3.89
N ALA A 66 5.75 6.48 3.59
CA ALA A 66 6.43 6.22 2.32
C ALA A 66 6.99 4.79 2.23
N GLY A 67 7.43 4.22 3.36
CA GLY A 67 8.07 2.92 3.41
C GLY A 67 7.12 1.74 3.62
N LEU A 68 5.93 1.97 4.20
CA LEU A 68 4.97 0.91 4.50
C LEU A 68 3.59 1.19 3.91
N ILE A 69 2.89 2.24 4.39
CA ILE A 69 1.45 2.41 4.09
C ILE A 69 1.19 2.59 2.59
N ARG A 70 1.80 3.61 1.98
CA ARG A 70 1.56 3.93 0.56
C ARG A 70 1.88 2.74 -0.36
N PRO A 71 3.09 2.15 -0.34
CA PRO A 71 3.43 1.08 -1.27
C PRO A 71 2.60 -0.19 -1.06
N ASP A 72 2.35 -0.60 0.19
CA ASP A 72 1.60 -1.84 0.44
C ASP A 72 0.12 -1.69 0.10
N VAL A 73 -0.50 -0.58 0.47
CA VAL A 73 -1.92 -0.34 0.15
C VAL A 73 -2.12 -0.17 -1.35
N ALA A 74 -1.20 0.50 -2.06
CA ALA A 74 -1.29 0.65 -3.51
C ALA A 74 -1.13 -0.71 -4.23
N LEU A 75 -0.26 -1.58 -3.72
CA LEU A 75 -0.09 -2.93 -4.27
C LEU A 75 -1.34 -3.79 -4.05
N PHE A 76 -1.96 -3.70 -2.87
CA PHE A 76 -3.24 -4.36 -2.60
C PHE A 76 -4.35 -3.82 -3.52
N ALA A 77 -4.50 -2.50 -3.63
CA ALA A 77 -5.51 -1.89 -4.50
C ALA A 77 -5.33 -2.30 -5.98
N SER A 78 -4.08 -2.41 -6.46
CA SER A 78 -3.77 -2.91 -7.80
C SER A 78 -4.16 -4.40 -7.97
N ALA A 79 -3.90 -5.23 -6.96
CA ALA A 79 -4.33 -6.63 -6.96
C ALA A 79 -5.87 -6.74 -7.01
N LEU A 80 -6.58 -5.97 -6.19
CA LEU A 80 -8.04 -5.95 -6.18
C LEU A 80 -8.62 -5.48 -7.52
N THR A 81 -8.04 -4.44 -8.11
CA THR A 81 -8.44 -3.97 -9.46
C THR A 81 -8.26 -5.08 -10.49
N SER A 82 -7.21 -5.90 -10.37
CA SER A 82 -6.98 -7.05 -11.26
C SER A 82 -8.05 -8.12 -11.09
N VAL A 83 -8.37 -8.48 -9.84
CA VAL A 83 -9.41 -9.48 -9.52
C VAL A 83 -10.78 -9.02 -10.03
N GLN A 84 -11.15 -7.77 -9.78
CA GLN A 84 -12.41 -7.20 -10.24
C GLN A 84 -12.51 -7.14 -11.78
N ALA A 85 -11.39 -6.91 -12.47
CA ALA A 85 -11.34 -6.88 -13.93
C ALA A 85 -11.57 -8.24 -14.60
N GLU A 86 -11.39 -9.36 -13.88
CA GLU A 86 -11.67 -10.70 -14.39
C GLU A 86 -13.17 -11.03 -14.45
N HIS A 87 -14.02 -10.20 -13.81
CA HIS A 87 -15.48 -10.29 -13.78
C HIS A 87 -16.01 -11.73 -13.52
N ARG A 88 -15.97 -12.14 -12.25
CA ARG A 88 -16.49 -13.43 -11.79
C ARG A 88 -17.96 -13.28 -11.34
N SER A 89 -18.88 -13.96 -12.02
CA SER A 89 -20.31 -13.92 -11.65
C SER A 89 -20.54 -14.51 -10.26
N GLY A 90 -21.38 -13.87 -9.45
CA GLY A 90 -21.73 -14.31 -8.10
C GLY A 90 -20.72 -13.97 -7.00
N TRP A 91 -19.63 -13.28 -7.31
CA TRP A 91 -18.62 -12.86 -6.33
C TRP A 91 -19.03 -11.54 -5.65
N SER A 92 -18.96 -11.51 -4.31
CA SER A 92 -19.17 -10.31 -3.48
C SER A 92 -17.93 -9.39 -3.45
N GLU A 93 -18.05 -8.19 -2.87
CA GLU A 93 -16.87 -7.32 -2.64
C GLU A 93 -15.89 -8.02 -1.70
N GLU A 94 -16.39 -8.70 -0.67
CA GLU A 94 -15.61 -9.50 0.28
C GLU A 94 -14.83 -10.62 -0.41
N ASP A 95 -15.44 -11.36 -1.34
CA ASP A 95 -14.76 -12.42 -2.10
C ASP A 95 -13.63 -11.84 -2.95
N ASN A 96 -13.87 -10.70 -3.60
CA ASN A 96 -12.86 -10.01 -4.39
C ASN A 96 -11.70 -9.53 -3.50
N MET A 97 -11.98 -9.01 -2.30
CA MET A 97 -10.96 -8.59 -1.35
C MET A 97 -10.14 -9.78 -0.83
N ALA A 98 -10.78 -10.88 -0.46
CA ALA A 98 -10.10 -12.08 0.03
C ALA A 98 -9.16 -12.66 -1.05
N GLU A 99 -9.63 -12.72 -2.30
CA GLU A 99 -8.80 -13.15 -3.42
C GLU A 99 -7.64 -12.20 -3.70
N ALA A 100 -7.85 -10.89 -3.57
CA ALA A 100 -6.78 -9.91 -3.70
C ALA A 100 -5.70 -10.08 -2.62
N GLU A 101 -6.09 -10.39 -1.38
CA GLU A 101 -5.17 -10.73 -0.29
C GLU A 101 -4.39 -12.01 -0.59
N ASN A 102 -5.06 -13.06 -1.08
CA ASN A 102 -4.41 -14.31 -1.49
C ASN A 102 -3.39 -14.07 -2.61
N CYS A 103 -3.77 -13.32 -3.64
CA CYS A 103 -2.89 -12.96 -4.76
C CYS A 103 -1.67 -12.16 -4.28
N LEU A 104 -1.86 -11.23 -3.34
CA LEU A 104 -0.78 -10.44 -2.78
C LEU A 104 0.17 -11.29 -1.94
N THR A 105 -0.38 -12.18 -1.11
CA THR A 105 0.37 -13.12 -0.28
C THR A 105 1.25 -14.03 -1.15
N ALA A 106 0.67 -14.66 -2.18
CA ALA A 106 1.39 -15.50 -3.12
C ALA A 106 2.52 -14.74 -3.86
N LYS A 107 2.27 -13.49 -4.29
CA LYS A 107 3.31 -12.64 -4.90
C LYS A 107 4.46 -12.34 -3.92
N ARG A 108 4.15 -12.10 -2.65
CA ARG A 108 5.16 -11.81 -1.61
C ARG A 108 5.98 -13.03 -1.26
N GLU A 109 5.35 -14.19 -1.11
CA GLU A 109 6.02 -15.48 -0.93
C GLU A 109 6.99 -15.75 -2.08
N GLN A 110 6.55 -15.57 -3.33
CA GLN A 110 7.40 -15.75 -4.50
C GLN A 110 8.60 -14.78 -4.50
N LEU A 111 8.40 -13.51 -4.14
CA LEU A 111 9.48 -12.52 -4.01
C LEU A 111 10.45 -12.88 -2.88
N ASN A 112 9.95 -13.36 -1.75
CA ASN A 112 10.75 -13.79 -0.62
C ASN A 112 11.61 -15.01 -0.98
N ALA A 113 11.01 -16.02 -1.63
CA ALA A 113 11.71 -17.20 -2.13
C ALA A 113 12.80 -16.83 -3.14
N ASN A 114 12.50 -15.93 -4.08
CA ASN A 114 13.49 -15.43 -5.04
C ASN A 114 14.64 -14.66 -4.37
N THR A 115 14.33 -13.89 -3.32
CA THR A 115 15.33 -13.15 -2.54
C THR A 115 16.23 -14.10 -1.78
N LEU A 116 15.67 -15.15 -1.16
CA LEU A 116 16.43 -16.18 -0.45
C LEU A 116 17.36 -16.93 -1.41
N LYS A 117 16.84 -17.38 -2.55
CA LYS A 117 17.63 -18.05 -3.57
C LYS A 117 18.80 -17.19 -4.08
N SER A 118 18.53 -15.91 -4.37
CA SER A 118 19.58 -14.98 -4.82
C SER A 118 20.66 -14.75 -3.77
N PHE A 119 20.30 -14.83 -2.48
CA PHE A 119 21.25 -14.72 -1.37
C PHE A 119 22.12 -15.97 -1.24
N GLU A 120 21.53 -17.16 -1.42
CA GLU A 120 22.25 -18.44 -1.42
C GLU A 120 23.20 -18.57 -2.63
N ASP A 121 22.76 -18.12 -3.81
CA ASP A 121 23.55 -18.14 -5.06
C ASP A 121 24.71 -17.12 -5.04
N GLY A 122 24.61 -16.07 -4.21
CA GLY A 122 25.59 -14.98 -4.08
C GLY A 122 26.84 -15.38 -3.28
N LYS A 123 27.85 -15.94 -3.95
CA LYS A 123 29.11 -16.43 -3.35
C LYS A 123 30.05 -15.39 -2.73
N ASN A 124 29.62 -14.14 -2.48
CA ASN A 124 30.44 -13.14 -1.78
C ASN A 124 29.61 -12.33 -0.77
N ARG A 125 29.91 -12.59 0.51
CA ARG A 125 29.37 -11.95 1.70
C ARG A 125 29.68 -10.45 1.71
N SER A 126 28.85 -9.65 1.06
CA SER A 126 28.53 -8.36 1.65
C SER A 126 27.42 -8.62 2.66
N GLU A 127 27.57 -8.15 3.90
CA GLU A 127 26.64 -8.30 5.03
C GLU A 127 25.29 -7.60 4.80
N ARG A 128 24.71 -7.70 3.61
CA ARG A 128 23.39 -7.18 3.30
C ARG A 128 22.39 -8.11 3.97
N LYS A 129 21.82 -7.63 5.08
CA LYS A 129 20.72 -8.31 5.79
C LYS A 129 19.64 -8.72 4.79
N LEU A 130 19.28 -10.00 4.79
CA LEU A 130 18.17 -10.54 4.03
C LEU A 130 16.88 -9.82 4.48
N ARG A 131 16.23 -9.09 3.58
CA ARG A 131 14.98 -8.37 3.86
C ARG A 131 13.80 -9.17 3.34
N ILE A 132 13.29 -10.07 4.17
CA ILE A 132 12.04 -10.79 3.92
C ILE A 132 10.85 -9.86 4.19
N ARG A 133 9.90 -9.82 3.26
CA ARG A 133 8.67 -9.03 3.41
C ARG A 133 7.63 -9.84 4.17
N PRO A 134 6.83 -9.23 5.07
CA PRO A 134 5.67 -9.89 5.64
C PRO A 134 4.73 -10.36 4.52
N GLU A 135 4.30 -11.62 4.57
CA GLU A 135 3.47 -12.24 3.53
C GLU A 135 2.05 -11.69 3.59
N ALA A 136 1.43 -11.75 4.77
CA ALA A 136 0.07 -11.26 4.99
C ALA A 136 -0.05 -9.73 4.85
N PHE A 137 -1.12 -9.29 4.19
CA PHE A 137 -1.52 -7.88 4.17
C PHE A 137 -2.20 -7.50 5.49
N ARG A 138 -1.69 -6.46 6.16
CA ARG A 138 -2.19 -6.05 7.50
C ARG A 138 -2.79 -4.64 7.52
N LEU A 139 -2.91 -4.00 6.36
CA LEU A 139 -3.31 -2.60 6.23
C LEU A 139 -4.71 -2.43 5.63
N MET A 140 -5.60 -3.40 5.88
CA MET A 140 -6.98 -3.34 5.38
C MET A 140 -7.73 -2.10 5.88
N HIS A 141 -7.46 -1.67 7.12
CA HIS A 141 -7.99 -0.45 7.69
C HIS A 141 -7.54 0.81 6.92
N CYS A 142 -6.26 0.87 6.53
CA CYS A 142 -5.73 1.94 5.69
C CYS A 142 -6.39 1.94 4.31
N TYR A 143 -6.54 0.75 3.69
CA TYR A 143 -7.21 0.62 2.39
C TYR A 143 -8.66 1.14 2.43
N LYS A 144 -9.44 0.81 3.46
CA LYS A 144 -10.83 1.26 3.61
C LYS A 144 -10.98 2.79 3.62
N ILE A 145 -9.97 3.51 4.09
CA ILE A 145 -9.90 4.98 4.06
C ILE A 145 -9.39 5.45 2.69
N LEU A 146 -8.25 4.93 2.24
CA LEU A 146 -7.59 5.40 1.02
C LEU A 146 -8.35 5.07 -0.26
N LYS A 147 -9.20 4.04 -0.28
CA LYS A 147 -10.06 3.73 -1.44
C LYS A 147 -11.05 4.85 -1.78
N GLN A 148 -11.33 5.73 -0.81
CA GLN A 148 -12.19 6.89 -1.00
C GLN A 148 -11.42 8.06 -1.63
N SER A 149 -10.08 8.07 -1.54
CA SER A 149 -9.26 9.15 -2.07
C SER A 149 -9.08 9.04 -3.59
N ALA A 150 -9.64 10.01 -4.32
CA ALA A 150 -9.52 10.04 -5.79
C ALA A 150 -8.06 10.22 -6.24
N ARG A 151 -7.28 10.99 -5.47
CA ARG A 151 -5.85 11.20 -5.74
C ARG A 151 -5.04 9.92 -5.53
N PHE A 152 -5.28 9.21 -4.43
CA PHE A 152 -4.61 7.94 -4.17
C PHE A 152 -4.93 6.91 -5.25
N MET A 153 -6.21 6.73 -5.56
CA MET A 153 -6.66 5.70 -6.52
C MET A 153 -6.17 5.98 -7.95
N ARG A 154 -5.94 7.25 -8.32
CA ARG A 154 -5.32 7.63 -9.60
C ARG A 154 -3.89 7.13 -9.74
N ASP A 155 -3.14 7.11 -8.63
CA ASP A 155 -1.74 6.69 -8.60
C ASP A 155 -1.59 5.16 -8.47
N VAL A 156 -2.68 4.43 -8.22
CA VAL A 156 -2.65 2.97 -8.14
C VAL A 156 -2.34 2.38 -9.52
N PRO A 157 -1.31 1.52 -9.65
CA PRO A 157 -1.00 0.87 -10.92
C PRO A 157 -2.19 0.06 -11.43
N THR A 158 -2.68 0.40 -12.62
CA THR A 158 -3.78 -0.35 -13.25
C THR A 158 -3.26 -1.64 -13.91
N PRO A 159 -4.05 -2.71 -13.90
CA PRO A 159 -3.69 -3.93 -14.60
C PRO A 159 -3.54 -3.64 -16.09
N ARG A 160 -2.40 -4.02 -16.70
CA ARG A 160 -2.28 -3.97 -18.16
C ARG A 160 -3.33 -4.90 -18.76
N LYS A 161 -4.22 -4.37 -19.61
CA LYS A 161 -5.15 -5.19 -20.39
C LYS A 161 -4.33 -6.22 -21.17
N ARG A 162 -4.38 -7.50 -20.80
CA ARG A 162 -3.93 -8.56 -21.70
C ARG A 162 -4.88 -8.54 -22.89
N SER A 163 -4.37 -8.13 -24.04
CA SER A 163 -5.03 -8.35 -25.32
C SER A 163 -5.36 -9.84 -25.38
N ARG A 164 -6.65 -10.21 -25.34
CA ARG A 164 -7.05 -11.60 -25.58
C ARG A 164 -6.62 -11.90 -27.02
N LEU A 165 -5.61 -12.75 -27.18
CA LEU A 165 -5.35 -13.37 -28.48
C LEU A 165 -6.60 -14.17 -28.81
N SER A 166 -7.31 -13.75 -29.86
CA SER A 166 -8.41 -14.50 -30.45
C SER A 166 -7.85 -15.86 -30.85
N VAL A 167 -8.20 -16.90 -30.09
CA VAL A 167 -8.01 -18.28 -30.53
C VAL A 167 -9.06 -18.48 -31.62
N ASN A 168 -8.67 -18.28 -32.87
CA ASN A 168 -9.49 -18.66 -34.00
C ASN A 168 -9.61 -20.19 -33.97
N SER A 169 -10.80 -20.68 -33.64
CA SER A 169 -11.21 -22.06 -33.92
C SER A 169 -11.07 -22.30 -35.41
N MET A 170 -10.11 -23.13 -35.80
CA MET A 170 -10.05 -23.73 -37.13
C MET A 170 -10.65 -25.13 -36.99
N GLU A 171 -11.97 -25.21 -37.16
CA GLU A 171 -12.63 -26.44 -37.59
C GLU A 171 -12.45 -26.55 -39.11
N THR A 172 -11.77 -27.61 -39.55
CA THR A 172 -12.08 -28.39 -40.76
C THR A 172 -11.43 -29.74 -40.64
#